data_AF-A0A5B6W679-F1
#
_entry.id   AF-A0A5B6W679-F1
#
_cell.length_a   1.000
_cell.length_b   1.000
_cell.length_c   1.000
_cell.angle_alpha   90.00
_cell.angle_beta   90.00
_cell.angle_gamma   90.00
#
_symmetry.space_group_name_H-M   'P 1'
#
loop_
_entity.id
_entity.type
_entity.pdbx_description
1 polymer ?
#
loop_
_entity_poly.entity_id
_entity_poly.type
_entity_poly.pdbx_seq_one_letter_code
_entity_poly.pdbx_strand_id
1 'polypeptide(L)' 'MGKGLLKGAKTSRRGPEISHLLFADDCILFGEVTNRGATILKGILKEYERCSAQCVNFDKSTIFYSSNTT' A
#
# COMPACT_ATOMS: atom_id res chain seq x y z
N MET A 1 -2.63 -19.77 9.56
CA MET A 1 -2.45 -18.31 9.34
C MET A 1 -2.84 -18.01 7.90
N GLY A 2 -4.01 -17.40 7.69
CA GLY A 2 -4.52 -17.10 6.35
C GLY A 2 -3.60 -16.11 5.64
N LYS A 3 -3.35 -16.32 4.35
CA LYS A 3 -2.60 -15.33 3.54
C LYS A 3 -3.44 -14.05 3.50
N GLY A 4 -2.87 -12.95 4.01
CA GLY A 4 -3.45 -11.62 3.82
C GLY A 4 -3.59 -11.30 2.33
N LEU A 5 -4.52 -10.41 1.98
CA LEU A 5 -4.76 -10.03 0.58
C LEU A 5 -3.53 -9.33 -0.03
N LEU A 6 -2.77 -8.59 0.79
CA LEU A 6 -1.53 -7.91 0.45
C LEU A 6 -0.35 -8.49 1.23
N LYS A 7 0.82 -8.46 0.61
CA LYS A 7 2.12 -8.70 1.26
C LYS A 7 2.81 -7.37 1.50
N GLY A 8 2.99 -7.01 2.77
CA GLY A 8 3.62 -5.77 3.20
C GLY A 8 5.15 -5.85 3.25
N ALA A 9 5.76 -4.77 3.72
CA ALA A 9 7.20 -4.68 3.92
C ALA A 9 7.61 -5.26 5.29
N LYS A 10 8.62 -6.13 5.32
CA LYS A 10 9.20 -6.61 6.58
C LYS A 10 10.21 -5.59 7.11
N THR A 11 10.06 -5.22 8.38
CA THR A 11 11.00 -4.28 9.03
C THR A 11 12.35 -4.93 9.37
N SER A 12 12.38 -6.25 9.53
CA SER A 12 13.62 -7.03 9.66
C SER A 12 13.35 -8.52 9.34
N ARG A 13 14.40 -9.37 9.33
CA ARG A 13 14.26 -10.83 9.10
C ARG A 13 13.21 -11.49 10.00
N ARG A 14 13.08 -11.01 11.25
CA ARG A 14 12.13 -11.50 12.26
C ARG A 14 11.12 -10.42 12.68
N GLY A 15 11.11 -9.29 11.98
CA GLY A 15 10.25 -8.16 12.29
C GLY A 15 8.83 -8.36 11.77
N PRO A 16 7.87 -7.55 12.24
CA PRO A 16 6.53 -7.53 11.70
C PRO A 16 6.52 -7.13 10.23
N GLU A 17 5.47 -7.56 9.55
CA GLU A 17 5.14 -7.12 8.21
C GLU A 17 4.17 -5.94 8.30
N ILE A 18 4.54 -4.82 7.69
CA ILE A 18 3.77 -3.56 7.70
C ILE A 18 3.17 -3.37 6.31
N SER A 19 1.85 -3.16 6.24
CA SER A 19 1.15 -2.85 4.99
C SER A 19 0.90 -1.36 4.79
N HIS A 20 0.94 -0.54 5.85
CA HIS A 20 0.69 0.89 5.77
C HIS A 20 1.29 1.67 6.94
N LEU A 21 1.57 2.95 6.71
CA LEU A 21 1.88 3.98 7.72
C LEU A 21 0.93 5.15 7.49
N LEU A 22 0.31 5.65 8.54
CA LEU A 22 -0.64 6.76 8.50
C LEU A 22 -0.07 7.94 9.28
N PHE A 23 -0.16 9.12 8.67
CA PHE A 23 0.17 10.40 9.28
C PHE A 23 -1.08 11.29 9.30
N ALA A 24 -0.94 12.53 9.77
CA ALA A 24 -2.06 13.47 9.82
C ALA A 24 -2.63 13.77 8.42
N ASP A 25 -1.74 14.00 7.46
CA ASP A 25 -2.12 14.44 6.10
C ASP A 25 -1.72 13.44 5.00
N ASP A 26 -0.82 12.51 5.30
CA ASP A 26 -0.23 11.60 4.32
C ASP A 26 -0.35 10.14 4.74
N CYS A 27 -0.35 9.24 3.76
CA CYS A 27 -0.25 7.80 3.99
C CYS A 27 0.81 7.17 3.09
N ILE A 28 1.46 6.13 3.59
CA ILE A 28 2.39 5.29 2.84
C ILE A 28 1.83 3.87 2.84
N LEU A 29 1.65 3.30 1.66
CA LEU A 29 1.12 1.94 1.48
C LEU A 29 2.23 1.02 0.95
N PHE A 30 2.30 -0.20 1.49
CA PHE A 30 3.24 -1.23 1.09
C PHE A 30 2.50 -2.42 0.49
N GLY A 31 3.04 -2.93 -0.62
CA GLY A 31 2.48 -4.08 -1.32
C GLY A 31 3.55 -4.80 -2.13
N GLU A 32 3.20 -6.00 -2.60
CA GLU A 32 4.02 -6.71 -3.58
C GLU A 32 4.02 -5.98 -4.92
N VAL A 33 5.16 -6.00 -5.62
CA VAL A 33 5.30 -5.42 -6.96
C VAL A 33 4.75 -6.39 -8.00
N THR A 34 3.44 -6.59 -7.97
CA THR A 34 2.70 -7.42 -8.92
C THR A 34 1.46 -6.65 -9.41
N ASN A 35 0.95 -6.98 -10.60
CA ASN A 35 -0.30 -6.42 -11.11
C ASN A 35 -1.48 -6.65 -10.14
N ARG A 36 -1.47 -7.80 -9.46
CA ARG A 36 -2.46 -8.15 -8.45
C ARG A 36 -2.33 -7.24 -7.22
N GLY A 37 -1.12 -7.06 -6.69
CA GLY A 37 -0.84 -6.17 -5.56
C GLY A 37 -1.26 -4.72 -5.86
N ALA A 38 -0.91 -4.21 -7.04
CA ALA A 38 -1.32 -2.87 -7.49
C ALA A 38 -2.85 -2.74 -7.61
N THR A 39 -3.53 -3.76 -8.14
CA THR A 39 -5.00 -3.77 -8.24
C THR A 39 -5.65 -3.73 -6.87
N ILE A 40 -5.11 -4.48 -5.91
CA ILE A 40 -5.63 -4.48 -4.54
C ILE A 40 -5.40 -3.13 -3.85
N LEU A 41 -4.20 -2.53 -3.98
CA LEU A 41 -3.92 -1.19 -3.46
C LEU A 41 -4.86 -0.14 -4.05
N LYS A 42 -5.11 -0.18 -5.36
CA LYS A 42 -6.09 0.70 -6.01
C LYS A 42 -7.51 0.49 -5.47
N GLY A 43 -7.88 -0.75 -5.16
CA GLY A 43 -9.15 -1.08 -4.51
C GLY A 43 -9.27 -0.46 -3.11
N ILE A 44 -8.20 -0.52 -2.32
CA ILE A 44 -8.15 0.11 -0.98
C ILE A 44 -8.31 1.63 -1.08
N LEU A 45 -7.61 2.27 -2.02
CA LEU A 45 -7.76 3.71 -2.24
C LEU A 45 -9.19 4.08 -2.61
N LYS A 46 -9.84 3.33 -3.52
CA LYS A 46 -11.25 3.56 -3.87
C LYS A 46 -12.19 3.40 -2.69
N GLU A 47 -11.98 2.39 -1.86
CA GLU A 47 -12.78 2.17 -0.66
C GLU A 47 -12.60 3.32 0.34
N TYR A 48 -11.35 3.78 0.51
CA TYR A 48 -11.04 4.94 1.32
C TYR A 48 -11.75 6.19 0.80
N GLU A 49 -11.70 6.47 -0.49
CA GLU A 49 -12.38 7.62 -1.11
C GLU A 49 -13.89 7.57 -0.86
N ARG A 50 -14.50 6.38 -1.03
CA ARG A 50 -15.93 6.18 -0.80
C ARG A 50 -16.32 6.40 0.66
N CYS A 51 -15.53 5.88 1.60
CA CYS A 51 -15.84 5.94 3.02
C CYS A 51 -15.54 7.32 3.64
N SER A 52 -14.51 8.01 3.15
CA SER A 52 -14.10 9.34 3.64
C SER A 52 -14.82 10.49 2.93
N ALA A 53 -15.44 10.22 1.78
CA ALA A 53 -15.90 11.24 0.82
C ALA A 53 -14.78 12.18 0.33
N GLN A 54 -13.52 11.74 0.44
CA GLN A 54 -12.35 12.45 -0.07
C GLN A 54 -11.86 11.81 -1.37
N CYS A 55 -11.13 12.57 -2.18
CA CYS A 55 -10.48 12.05 -3.39
C CYS A 55 -8.98 11.94 -3.14
N VAL A 56 -8.37 10.83 -3.58
CA VAL A 56 -6.91 10.66 -3.56
C VAL A 56 -6.32 11.50 -4.68
N ASN A 57 -5.38 12.38 -4.32
CA ASN A 57 -4.67 13.19 -5.29
C ASN A 57 -3.48 12.41 -5.86
N PHE A 58 -3.67 11.81 -7.04
CA PHE A 58 -2.60 11.06 -7.71
C PHE A 58 -1.45 11.95 -8.19
N ASP A 59 -1.69 13.24 -8.48
CA ASP A 59 -0.63 14.18 -8.88
C ASP A 59 0.33 14.50 -7.74
N LYS A 60 -0.14 14.37 -6.48
CA LYS A 60 0.69 14.48 -5.28
C LYS A 60 1.18 13.13 -4.74
N SER A 61 0.82 12.03 -5.38
CA SER A 61 1.19 10.68 -4.94
C SER A 61 2.47 10.22 -5.64
N THR A 62 3.35 9.53 -4.93
CA THR A 62 4.59 8.95 -5.48
C THR A 62 4.62 7.44 -5.30
N ILE A 63 5.08 6.70 -6.31
CA ILE A 63 5.30 5.26 -6.23
C ILE A 63 6.80 4.97 -6.17
N PHE A 64 7.21 4.16 -5.20
CA PHE A 64 8.58 3.68 -5.04
C PHE A 64 8.66 2.19 -5.31
N TYR A 65 9.70 1.78 -6.03
CA TYR A 65 10.00 0.38 -6.30
C TYR A 65 11.29 -0.01 -5.60
N SER A 66 11.38 -1.27 -5.17
CA SER A 66 12.65 -1.82 -4.73
C SER A 66 13.59 -1.96 -5.92
N SER A 67 14.91 -1.90 -5.69
CA SER A 67 15.93 -2.08 -6.74
C SER A 67 15.91 -3.47 -7.40
N ASN A 68 15.19 -4.44 -6.82
CA ASN A 68 15.02 -5.79 -7.35
C ASN A 68 13.70 -5.98 -8.13
N THR A 69 13.25 -4.93 -8.82
CA THR A 69 12.04 -4.99 -9.66
C THR A 69 12.46 -5.21 -11.12
N THR A 70 11.89 -6.22 -11.79
CA THR A 70 12.11 -6.52 -13.22
C THR A 70 10.98 -5.96 -14.07
#